data_AF-R7TNE8-F1
#
_entry.id   AF-R7TNE8-F1
#
_cell.length_a   1.000
_cell.length_b   1.000
_cell.length_c   1.000
_cell.angle_alpha   90.00
_cell.angle_beta   90.00
_cell.angle_gamma   90.00
#
_symmetry.space_group_name_H-M   'P 1'
#
loop_
_entity.id
_entity.type
_entity.pdbx_description
1 polymer ?
#
loop_
_entity_poly.entity_id
_entity_poly.type
_entity_poly.pdbx_seq_one_letter_code
_entity_poly.pdbx_strand_id
1 'polypeptide(L)'
;MRFIVLLSALAFAASEKVSYTGYHSILIPQVTSDEVSIVRSLADTDDRVRQVMLMNDHLVAGMEANLLVSPEQASYVMSILDQFEIPFDIVSSDFQSWIDEVDSLNEINKQKWIADFESGNKRKPDFYMTNSETRMSPLALFRSQCFHLCLFIA
;
A
#
# COMPACT_ATOMS: atom_id res chain seq x y z
N MET A 1 -23.91 -24.29 38.50
CA MET A 1 -22.43 -24.28 38.44
C MET A 1 -22.02 -25.27 37.37
N ARG A 2 -21.28 -25.00 36.31
CA ARG A 2 -20.47 -23.86 35.86
C ARG A 2 -20.39 -24.05 34.32
N PHE A 3 -20.92 -23.12 33.51
CA PHE A 3 -20.12 -22.30 32.59
C PHE A 3 -18.69 -22.78 32.42
N ILE A 4 -18.33 -23.25 31.23
CA ILE A 4 -17.01 -23.27 30.55
C ILE A 4 -17.12 -24.37 29.48
N VAL A 5 -17.48 -24.01 28.24
CA VAL A 5 -16.89 -24.49 26.97
C VAL A 5 -17.49 -23.61 25.87
N LEU A 6 -17.13 -22.32 25.84
CA LEU A 6 -17.50 -21.41 24.75
C LEU A 6 -16.42 -20.33 24.66
N LEU A 7 -15.19 -20.77 24.38
CA LEU A 7 -14.02 -19.89 24.26
C LEU A 7 -13.06 -20.41 23.18
N SER A 8 -13.61 -21.02 22.13
CA SER A 8 -12.84 -21.53 20.98
C SER A 8 -13.05 -20.72 19.70
N ALA A 9 -13.83 -19.64 19.74
CA ALA A 9 -14.12 -18.79 18.56
C ALA A 9 -13.32 -17.48 18.52
N LEU A 10 -12.34 -17.30 19.41
CA LEU A 10 -11.47 -16.12 19.50
C LEU A 10 -10.03 -16.44 19.05
N ALA A 11 -9.91 -17.13 17.94
CA ALA A 11 -8.71 -17.27 17.12
C ALA A 11 -9.29 -17.57 15.74
N PHE A 12 -9.25 -16.72 14.72
CA PHE A 12 -8.15 -15.94 14.21
C PHE A 12 -8.72 -14.68 13.56
N ALA A 13 -8.64 -13.53 14.24
CA ALA A 13 -8.50 -12.26 13.53
C ALA A 13 -7.00 -12.06 13.27
N ALA A 14 -6.36 -13.05 12.64
CA ALA A 14 -5.11 -12.80 11.95
C ALA A 14 -5.51 -11.89 10.80
N SER A 15 -5.07 -10.64 10.82
CA SER A 15 -5.09 -9.75 9.67
C SER A 15 -4.58 -10.55 8.46
N GLU A 16 -5.48 -11.05 7.62
CA GLU A 16 -5.10 -11.73 6.38
C GLU A 16 -4.23 -10.74 5.61
N LYS A 17 -2.95 -11.08 5.38
CA LYS A 17 -2.06 -10.26 4.57
C LYS A 17 -2.72 -10.21 3.19
N VAL A 18 -3.22 -9.04 2.80
CA VAL A 18 -3.81 -8.85 1.47
C VAL A 18 -2.74 -9.20 0.45
N SER A 19 -3.00 -10.19 -0.40
CA SER A 19 -2.12 -10.59 -1.48
C SER A 19 -2.49 -9.85 -2.75
N TYR A 20 -1.48 -9.31 -3.43
CA TYR A 20 -1.59 -8.64 -4.71
C TYR A 20 -0.91 -9.44 -5.83
N THR A 21 -0.83 -10.77 -5.68
CA THR A 21 -0.19 -11.64 -6.69
C THR A 21 -0.82 -11.44 -8.06
N GLY A 22 0.02 -11.14 -9.05
CA GLY A 22 -0.39 -10.94 -10.45
C GLY A 22 -1.14 -9.63 -10.71
N TYR A 23 -1.24 -8.74 -9.72
CA TYR A 23 -1.73 -7.40 -9.97
C TYR A 23 -0.74 -6.64 -10.82
N HIS A 24 -1.29 -5.86 -11.75
CA HIS A 24 -0.53 -4.98 -12.62
C HIS A 24 -0.55 -3.56 -12.06
N SER A 25 0.61 -2.92 -12.04
CA SER A 25 0.75 -1.49 -11.80
C SER A 25 0.84 -0.79 -13.15
N ILE A 26 -0.16 0.02 -13.46
CA ILE A 26 -0.25 0.80 -14.70
C ILE A 26 -0.05 2.29 -14.34
N LEU A 27 0.90 2.93 -15.00
CA LEU A 27 1.20 4.35 -14.87
C LEU A 27 0.65 5.09 -16.09
N ILE A 28 -0.10 6.15 -15.85
CA ILE A 28 -0.48 7.13 -16.86
C ILE A 28 0.35 8.38 -16.55
N PRO A 29 1.36 8.72 -17.37
CA PRO A 29 2.39 9.70 -17.03
C PRO A 29 1.85 11.12 -16.93
N GLN A 30 0.79 11.45 -17.66
CA GLN A 30 0.19 12.77 -17.60
C GLN A 30 -1.28 12.69 -17.99
N VAL A 31 -2.17 12.78 -16.99
CA VAL A 31 -3.62 12.75 -17.21
C VAL A 31 -4.12 14.13 -17.63
N THR A 32 -4.86 14.21 -18.73
CA THR A 32 -5.51 15.46 -19.17
C THR A 32 -6.86 15.69 -18.46
N SER A 33 -7.39 16.92 -18.53
CA SER A 33 -8.66 17.27 -17.86
C SER A 33 -9.83 16.37 -18.24
N ASP A 34 -9.89 15.94 -19.50
CA ASP A 34 -10.97 15.10 -20.01
C ASP A 34 -10.79 13.63 -19.54
N GLU A 35 -9.53 13.19 -19.43
CA GLU A 35 -9.16 11.84 -18.99
C GLU A 35 -9.34 11.59 -17.49
N VAL A 36 -9.27 12.63 -16.64
CA VAL A 36 -9.44 12.47 -15.18
C VAL A 36 -10.73 11.72 -14.84
N SER A 37 -11.82 12.05 -15.54
CA SER A 37 -13.12 11.42 -15.34
C SER A 37 -13.11 9.92 -15.71
N ILE A 38 -12.41 9.57 -16.79
CA ILE A 38 -12.31 8.20 -17.31
C ILE A 38 -11.47 7.37 -16.33
N VAL A 39 -10.29 7.87 -15.95
CA VAL A 39 -9.38 7.19 -15.03
C VAL A 39 -10.02 6.95 -13.67
N ARG A 40 -10.77 7.93 -13.14
CA ARG A 40 -11.53 7.74 -11.89
C ARG A 40 -12.63 6.70 -12.04
N SER A 41 -13.37 6.72 -13.14
CA SER A 41 -14.46 5.76 -13.36
C SER A 41 -13.98 4.31 -13.39
N LEU A 42 -12.73 4.06 -13.82
CA LEU A 42 -12.13 2.72 -13.78
C LEU A 42 -11.93 2.22 -12.34
N ALA A 43 -11.59 3.10 -11.40
CA ALA A 43 -11.38 2.75 -10.00
C ALA A 43 -12.67 2.66 -9.17
N ASP A 44 -13.77 3.25 -9.64
CA ASP A 44 -15.09 3.21 -8.99
C ASP A 44 -15.86 1.89 -9.29
N THR A 45 -15.23 0.93 -9.98
CA THR A 45 -15.85 -0.33 -10.39
C THR A 45 -15.90 -1.34 -9.21
N ASP A 46 -17.00 -1.27 -8.44
CA ASP A 46 -17.45 -2.20 -7.38
C ASP A 46 -16.69 -2.18 -6.03
N ASP A 47 -17.39 -1.79 -4.97
CA ASP A 47 -16.90 -1.67 -3.59
C ASP A 47 -16.53 -3.00 -2.92
N ARG A 48 -17.00 -4.14 -3.45
CA ARG A 48 -16.92 -5.44 -2.75
C ARG A 48 -15.63 -6.21 -3.04
N VAL A 49 -14.98 -5.91 -4.15
CA VAL A 49 -13.66 -6.41 -4.52
C VAL A 49 -13.02 -5.27 -5.32
N ARG A 50 -12.15 -4.48 -4.69
CA ARG A 50 -11.42 -3.39 -5.38
C ARG A 50 -10.47 -4.00 -6.42
N GLN A 51 -11.00 -4.39 -7.57
CA GLN A 51 -10.26 -5.01 -8.67
C GLN A 51 -9.44 -3.98 -9.45
N VAL A 52 -9.77 -2.70 -9.32
CA VAL A 52 -8.99 -1.57 -9.80
C VAL A 52 -8.90 -0.56 -8.66
N MET A 53 -7.69 -0.14 -8.32
CA MET A 53 -7.44 0.86 -7.29
C MET A 53 -6.64 2.00 -7.89
N LEU A 54 -7.16 3.22 -7.76
CA LEU A 54 -6.37 4.42 -8.01
C LEU A 54 -5.51 4.69 -6.77
N MET A 55 -4.19 4.69 -6.95
CA MET A 55 -3.23 4.95 -5.86
C MET A 55 -3.13 6.44 -5.50
N ASN A 56 -3.62 7.31 -6.37
CA ASN A 56 -3.67 8.75 -6.18
C ASN A 56 -5.11 9.18 -5.79
N ASP A 57 -5.40 9.30 -4.49
CA ASP A 57 -6.74 9.63 -3.96
C ASP A 57 -7.36 10.92 -4.55
N HIS A 58 -6.53 11.86 -5.01
CA HIS A 58 -6.95 13.15 -5.57
C HIS A 58 -6.32 13.41 -6.94
N LEU A 59 -6.60 12.54 -7.91
CA LEU A 59 -6.11 12.73 -9.28
C LEU A 59 -6.67 14.02 -9.90
N VAL A 60 -5.79 14.94 -10.33
CA VAL A 60 -6.16 16.13 -11.13
C VAL A 60 -5.37 16.19 -12.43
N ALA A 61 -5.80 17.06 -13.35
CA ALA A 61 -5.15 17.23 -14.65
C ALA A 61 -3.68 17.66 -14.49
N GLY A 62 -2.80 17.11 -15.33
CA GLY A 62 -1.36 17.33 -15.30
C GLY A 62 -0.61 16.47 -14.28
N MET A 63 -1.30 15.60 -13.54
CA MET A 63 -0.67 14.62 -12.65
C MET A 63 -0.47 13.27 -13.33
N GLU A 64 0.49 12.53 -12.80
CA GLU A 64 0.61 11.09 -13.01
C GLU A 64 -0.53 10.36 -12.27
N ALA A 65 -1.10 9.33 -12.91
CA ALA A 65 -2.02 8.41 -12.26
C ALA A 65 -1.43 7.01 -12.20
N ASN A 66 -1.47 6.40 -11.01
CA ASN A 66 -1.10 5.01 -10.81
C ASN A 66 -2.34 4.17 -10.53
N LEU A 67 -2.62 3.22 -11.41
CA LEU A 67 -3.69 2.24 -11.27
C LEU A 67 -3.08 0.89 -10.86
N LEU A 68 -3.58 0.33 -9.77
CA LEU A 68 -3.31 -1.03 -9.36
C LEU A 68 -4.48 -1.91 -9.78
N VAL A 69 -4.24 -2.84 -10.71
CA VAL A 69 -5.29 -3.57 -11.42
C VAL A 69 -5.14 -5.07 -11.18
N SER A 70 -6.23 -5.74 -10.84
CA SER A 70 -6.25 -7.19 -10.65
C SER A 70 -5.99 -7.90 -11.98
N PRO A 71 -5.48 -9.16 -11.94
CA PRO A 71 -5.27 -9.93 -13.15
C PRO A 71 -6.55 -10.08 -14.00
N GLU A 72 -7.72 -10.13 -13.35
CA GLU A 72 -9.02 -10.29 -14.01
C GLU A 72 -9.45 -9.04 -14.81
N GLN A 73 -9.04 -7.85 -14.35
CA GLN A 73 -9.43 -6.57 -14.98
C GLN A 73 -8.34 -5.96 -15.85
N ALA A 74 -7.11 -6.46 -15.81
CA ALA A 74 -5.97 -5.90 -16.53
C ALA A 74 -6.27 -5.66 -18.02
N SER A 75 -6.78 -6.68 -18.71
CA SER A 75 -7.14 -6.57 -20.14
C SER A 75 -8.28 -5.59 -20.39
N TYR A 76 -9.27 -5.52 -19.50
CA TYR A 76 -10.37 -4.57 -19.63
C TYR A 76 -9.89 -3.13 -19.47
N VAL A 77 -9.13 -2.84 -18.41
CA VAL A 77 -8.56 -1.51 -18.16
C VAL A 77 -7.68 -1.06 -19.31
N MET A 78 -6.76 -1.91 -19.79
CA MET A 78 -5.90 -1.58 -20.93
C MET A 78 -6.73 -1.29 -22.19
N SER A 79 -7.78 -2.06 -22.45
CA SER A 79 -8.65 -1.81 -23.61
C SER A 79 -9.40 -0.47 -23.54
N ILE A 80 -9.78 -0.03 -22.34
CA ILE A 80 -10.42 1.27 -22.15
C ILE A 80 -9.39 2.39 -22.36
N LEU A 81 -8.19 2.27 -21.79
CA LEU A 81 -7.13 3.26 -22.00
C LEU A 81 -6.77 3.39 -23.49
N ASP A 82 -6.64 2.27 -24.20
CA ASP A 82 -6.42 2.25 -25.65
C ASP A 82 -7.58 2.89 -26.44
N GLN A 83 -8.83 2.58 -26.07
CA GLN A 83 -10.02 3.13 -26.73
C GLN A 83 -10.08 4.66 -26.66
N PHE A 84 -9.65 5.23 -25.53
CA PHE A 84 -9.62 6.67 -25.31
C PHE A 84 -8.28 7.32 -25.68
N GLU A 85 -7.37 6.57 -26.32
CA GLU A 85 -6.04 7.02 -26.73
C GLU A 85 -5.20 7.59 -25.56
N ILE A 86 -5.41 7.06 -24.35
CA ILE A 86 -4.71 7.48 -23.13
C ILE A 86 -3.37 6.73 -23.05
N PRO A 87 -2.22 7.43 -23.14
CA PRO A 87 -0.93 6.77 -23.04
C PRO A 87 -0.71 6.15 -21.66
N PHE A 88 -0.24 4.91 -21.61
CA PHE A 88 0.07 4.24 -20.35
C PHE A 88 1.31 3.34 -20.45
N ASP A 89 1.96 3.13 -19.32
CA ASP A 89 3.09 2.24 -19.13
C ASP A 89 2.76 1.17 -18.08
N ILE A 90 3.18 -0.07 -18.32
CA ILE A 90 3.10 -1.12 -17.31
C ILE A 90 4.37 -1.07 -16.47
N VAL A 91 4.27 -0.56 -15.25
CA VAL A 91 5.40 -0.43 -14.31
C VAL A 91 5.76 -1.76 -13.68
N SER A 92 4.74 -2.59 -13.39
CA SER A 92 4.94 -3.93 -12.88
C SER A 92 3.79 -4.83 -13.31
N SER A 93 4.10 -6.06 -13.73
CA SER A 93 3.12 -7.12 -13.99
C SER A 93 2.84 -8.00 -12.77
N ASP A 94 3.62 -7.83 -11.70
CA ASP A 94 3.40 -8.50 -10.42
C ASP A 94 3.75 -7.57 -9.27
N PHE A 95 2.73 -6.85 -8.80
CA PHE A 95 2.87 -5.91 -7.69
C PHE A 95 3.29 -6.59 -6.38
N GLN A 96 2.94 -7.87 -6.19
CA GLN A 96 3.34 -8.60 -4.99
C GLN A 96 4.86 -8.78 -4.91
N SER A 97 5.53 -9.06 -6.03
CA SER A 97 7.00 -9.15 -6.06
C SER A 97 7.67 -7.85 -5.62
N TRP A 98 7.11 -6.69 -5.98
CA TRP A 98 7.62 -5.40 -5.53
C TRP A 98 7.43 -5.19 -4.02
N ILE A 99 6.26 -5.57 -3.48
CA ILE A 99 6.02 -5.55 -2.03
C ILE A 99 7.01 -6.46 -1.30
N ASP A 100 7.22 -7.68 -1.81
CA ASP A 100 8.10 -8.66 -1.19
C ASP A 100 9.57 -8.20 -1.20
N GLU A 101 10.01 -7.51 -2.25
CA GLU A 101 11.32 -6.87 -2.31
C GLU A 101 11.45 -5.75 -1.26
N VAL A 102 10.46 -4.87 -1.16
CA VAL A 102 10.43 -3.80 -0.15
C VAL A 102 10.43 -4.37 1.27
N ASP A 103 9.62 -5.39 1.54
CA ASP A 103 9.56 -6.08 2.84
C ASP A 103 10.93 -6.69 3.20
N SER A 104 11.59 -7.34 2.25
CA SER A 104 12.91 -7.94 2.44
C SER A 104 13.99 -6.89 2.76
N LEU A 105 14.02 -5.78 2.00
CA LEU A 105 14.94 -4.67 2.24
C LEU A 105 14.68 -3.99 3.59
N ASN A 106 13.41 -3.85 3.96
CA ASN A 106 13.01 -3.27 5.23
C ASN A 106 13.50 -4.12 6.41
N GLU A 107 13.39 -5.45 6.32
CA GLU A 107 13.90 -6.36 7.34
C GLU A 107 15.44 -6.30 7.46
N ILE A 108 16.16 -6.23 6.34
CA ILE A 108 17.63 -6.06 6.36
C ILE A 108 18.03 -4.76 7.07
N ASN A 109 17.37 -3.64 6.75
CA ASN A 109 17.68 -2.36 7.36
C ASN A 109 17.34 -2.32 8.85
N LYS A 110 16.25 -2.98 9.24
CA LYS A 110 15.88 -3.17 10.63
C LYS A 110 16.94 -3.94 11.41
N GLN A 111 17.43 -5.08 10.89
CA GLN A 111 18.48 -5.86 11.55
C GLN A 111 19.78 -5.06 11.71
N LYS A 112 20.16 -4.28 10.70
CA LYS A 112 21.31 -3.37 10.79
C LYS A 112 21.12 -2.32 11.89
N TRP A 113 19.93 -1.71 11.96
CA TRP A 113 19.64 -0.71 12.98
C TRP A 113 19.65 -1.30 14.40
N ILE A 114 19.12 -2.51 14.60
CA ILE A 114 19.16 -3.20 15.90
C ILE A 114 20.61 -3.41 16.34
N ALA A 115 21.45 -3.94 15.45
CA ALA A 115 22.87 -4.16 15.74
C ALA A 115 23.61 -2.84 16.07
N ASP A 116 23.35 -1.78 15.31
CA ASP A 116 23.93 -0.45 15.57
C ASP A 116 23.46 0.11 16.92
N PHE A 117 22.18 -0.04 17.25
CA PHE A 117 21.60 0.41 18.52
C PHE A 117 22.22 -0.33 19.72
N GLU A 118 22.39 -1.65 19.62
CA GLU A 118 23.05 -2.48 20.64
C GLU A 118 24.54 -2.12 20.81
N SER A 119 25.21 -1.72 19.73
CA SER A 119 26.60 -1.23 19.77
C SER A 119 26.76 0.19 20.36
N GLY A 120 25.65 0.83 20.75
CA GLY A 120 25.63 2.17 21.35
C GLY A 120 25.47 3.33 20.36
N ASN A 121 25.37 3.04 19.06
CA ASN A 121 25.11 4.04 18.03
C ASN A 121 23.61 4.30 17.90
N LYS A 122 23.13 5.36 18.55
CA LYS A 122 21.70 5.74 18.59
C LYS A 122 21.30 6.56 17.36
N ARG A 123 21.39 5.97 16.17
CA ARG A 123 20.84 6.57 14.96
C ARG A 123 19.32 6.37 14.87
N LYS A 124 18.64 7.25 14.15
CA LYS A 124 17.20 7.08 13.87
C LYS A 124 16.99 5.90 12.91
N PRO A 125 15.88 5.16 13.02
CA PRO A 125 15.49 4.16 12.03
C PRO A 125 15.38 4.76 10.63
N ASP A 126 15.92 4.06 9.64
CA ASP A 126 15.81 4.33 8.20
C ASP A 126 14.91 3.30 7.49
N PHE A 127 14.03 2.66 8.26
CA PHE A 127 13.11 1.61 7.82
C PHE A 127 11.71 1.86 8.41
N TYR A 128 10.69 1.28 7.80
CA TYR A 128 9.31 1.39 8.28
C TYR A 128 9.05 0.36 9.39
N MET A 129 8.51 0.83 10.50
CA MET A 129 8.06 -0.02 11.62
C MET A 129 6.57 -0.30 11.48
N THR A 130 6.17 -1.55 11.65
CA THR A 130 4.76 -1.92 11.67
C THR A 130 4.05 -1.31 12.90
N ASN A 131 2.72 -1.17 12.83
CA ASN A 131 1.90 -0.63 13.92
C ASN A 131 1.99 -1.47 15.22
N SER A 132 2.32 -2.76 15.12
CA SER A 132 2.58 -3.62 16.28
C SER A 132 3.93 -3.31 16.93
N GLU A 133 4.94 -2.94 16.15
CA GLU A 133 6.30 -2.67 16.63
C GLU A 133 6.43 -1.29 17.27
N THR A 134 5.67 -0.30 16.80
CA THR A 134 5.57 1.02 17.45
C THR A 134 4.99 0.95 18.86
N ARG A 135 4.17 -0.08 19.17
CA ARG A 135 3.57 -0.28 20.50
C ARG A 135 4.46 -1.05 21.49
N MET A 136 5.51 -1.71 21.03
CA MET A 136 6.42 -2.50 21.88
C MET A 136 7.52 -1.69 22.57
N SER A 137 7.55 -0.36 22.40
CA SER A 137 8.54 0.50 23.06
C SER A 137 7.92 1.47 24.09
N PRO A 138 7.59 1.03 25.32
CA PRO A 138 7.28 1.94 26.41
C PRO A 138 8.47 2.85 26.81
N LEU A 139 9.69 2.51 26.37
CA LEU A 139 10.93 3.24 26.71
C LEU A 139 11.43 4.17 25.59
N ALA A 140 10.80 4.20 24.42
CA ALA A 140 11.13 5.14 23.33
C ALA A 140 10.19 6.36 23.29
N LEU A 141 9.29 6.50 24.27
CA LEU A 141 8.29 7.56 24.35
C LEU A 141 8.79 8.88 24.97
N PHE A 142 10.11 9.07 25.08
CA PHE A 142 10.67 10.38 25.41
C PHE A 142 11.32 11.01 24.19
N ARG A 143 10.60 11.99 23.62
CA ARG A 143 10.97 12.92 22.53
C ARG A 143 10.76 12.44 21.10
N SER A 144 9.49 12.31 20.70
CA SER A 144 9.04 12.99 19.48
C SER A 144 7.56 13.36 19.59
N GLN A 145 7.20 14.08 20.65
CA GLN A 145 6.10 15.04 20.56
C GLN A 145 6.57 16.16 19.64
N CYS A 146 6.40 15.95 18.33
CA CYS A 146 6.45 16.93 17.24
C CYS A 146 6.42 16.09 15.95
N PHE A 147 5.24 15.65 15.52
CA PHE A 147 4.81 15.52 14.12
C PHE A 147 3.38 14.95 14.17
N HIS A 148 2.46 15.77 14.67
CA HIS A 148 1.11 15.77 14.15
C HIS A 148 1.16 16.38 12.74
N LEU A 149 0.38 15.82 11.82
CA LEU A 149 0.10 16.30 10.44
C LEU A 149 1.28 16.14 9.44
N CYS A 150 1.17 15.57 8.24
CA CYS A 150 0.05 15.24 7.36
C CYS A 150 0.40 14.02 6.49
N LEU A 151 -0.49 13.02 6.40
CA LEU A 151 -0.68 12.28 5.14
C LEU A 151 -2.11 11.72 5.10
N PHE A 152 -3.06 12.64 5.22
CA PHE A 152 -4.46 12.47 4.81
C PHE A 152 -4.96 13.87 4.47
N ILE A 153 -5.42 14.05 3.22
CA ILE A 153 -6.08 15.23 2.64
C ILE A 153 -5.17 16.43 2.29
N ALA A 154 -4.70 16.47 1.03
CA ALA A 154 -4.72 17.62 0.12
C ALA A 154 -4.16 17.18 -1.25
#